data_AF-A0A849R105-F1
#
_entry.id   AF-A0A849R105-F1
#
_cell.length_a   1.000
_cell.length_b   1.000
_cell.length_c   1.000
_cell.angle_alpha   90.00
_cell.angle_beta   90.00
_cell.angle_gamma   90.00
#
_symmetry.space_group_name_H-M   'P 1'
#
loop_
_entity.id
_entity.type
_entity.pdbx_description
1 polymer ?
#
loop_
_entity_poly.entity_id
_entity_poly.type
_entity_poly.pdbx_seq_one_letter_code
_entity_poly.pdbx_strand_id
1 'polypeptide(L)'
;MVAYGSFIVLLFIVMAGILTIVFAPMVNQTTEIVNDEISDGEMSTTYVMWFNLIVGFAKAIPIFALIGVTGWAIVRALEKRNSEGV
;
A
#
# COMPACT_ATOMS: atom_id res chain seq x y z
N MET A 1 -18.68 17.42 -14.74
CA MET A 1 -17.27 17.25 -14.30
C MET A 1 -17.08 16.35 -13.07
N VAL A 2 -18.12 15.72 -12.50
CA VAL A 2 -18.01 14.80 -11.34
C VAL A 2 -17.40 13.43 -11.73
N ALA A 3 -17.47 13.05 -13.02
CA ALA A 3 -17.07 11.73 -13.50
C ALA A 3 -15.56 11.43 -13.48
N TYR A 4 -14.68 12.44 -13.61
CA TYR A 4 -13.23 12.19 -13.68
C TYR A 4 -12.60 11.88 -12.32
N GLY A 5 -13.12 12.48 -11.24
CA GLY A 5 -12.60 12.25 -9.88
C GLY A 5 -12.93 10.84 -9.39
N SER A 6 -14.18 10.40 -9.56
CA SER A 6 -14.59 9.04 -9.20
C SER A 6 -13.89 7.99 -10.07
N PHE A 7 -13.67 8.27 -11.35
CA PHE A 7 -12.93 7.37 -12.25
C PHE A 7 -11.48 7.16 -11.81
N ILE A 8 -10.76 8.22 -11.42
CA ILE A 8 -9.39 8.12 -10.91
C ILE A 8 -9.33 7.30 -9.62
N VAL A 9 -10.27 7.51 -8.71
CA VAL A 9 -10.35 6.73 -7.46
C VAL A 9 -10.63 5.25 -7.75
N LEU A 10 -11.53 4.95 -8.69
CA LEU A 10 -11.85 3.58 -9.08
C LEU A 10 -10.64 2.87 -9.72
N LEU A 11 -9.96 3.54 -10.65
CA LEU A 11 -8.76 3.02 -11.33
C LEU A 11 -7.64 2.78 -10.30
N PHE A 12 -7.51 3.66 -9.32
CA PHE A 12 -6.57 3.51 -8.23
C PHE A 12 -6.89 2.29 -7.33
N ILE A 13 -8.16 2.10 -6.94
CA ILE A 13 -8.57 0.94 -6.13
C ILE A 13 -8.26 -0.37 -6.87
N VAL A 14 -8.52 -0.43 -8.18
CA VAL A 14 -8.22 -1.61 -9.01
C VAL A 14 -6.71 -1.88 -9.05
N MET A 15 -5.89 -0.85 -9.28
CA MET A 15 -4.43 -1.00 -9.30
C MET A 15 -3.86 -1.39 -7.93
N ALA A 16 -4.37 -0.83 -6.84
CA ALA A 16 -3.99 -1.21 -5.48
C ALA A 16 -4.38 -2.66 -5.16
N GLY A 17 -5.55 -3.11 -5.63
CA GLY A 17 -5.98 -4.50 -5.52
C GLY A 17 -5.05 -5.46 -6.27
N ILE A 18 -4.70 -5.15 -7.52
CA ILE A 18 -3.76 -5.94 -8.33
C ILE A 18 -2.39 -6.02 -7.65
N LEU A 19 -1.86 -4.88 -7.19
CA LEU A 19 -0.59 -4.84 -6.44
C LEU A 19 -0.65 -5.71 -5.19
N THR A 20 -1.74 -5.66 -4.43
CA THR A 20 -1.90 -6.48 -3.22
C THR A 20 -1.92 -7.97 -3.56
N ILE A 21 -2.63 -8.37 -4.62
CA ILE A 21 -2.70 -9.78 -5.08
C ILE A 21 -1.34 -10.30 -5.53
N VAL A 22 -0.52 -9.46 -6.17
CA VAL A 22 0.81 -9.85 -6.66
C VAL A 22 1.86 -9.82 -5.54
N PHE A 23 1.85 -8.80 -4.69
CA PHE A 23 2.85 -8.65 -3.62
C PHE A 23 2.60 -9.59 -2.43
N ALA A 24 1.35 -9.87 -2.07
CA ALA A 24 1.02 -10.76 -0.95
C ALA A 24 1.70 -12.14 -1.03
N PRO A 25 1.62 -12.89 -2.15
CA PRO A 25 2.28 -14.20 -2.25
C PRO A 25 3.80 -14.08 -2.23
N MET A 26 4.40 -13.07 -2.89
CA MET A 26 5.85 -12.88 -2.88
C MET A 26 6.38 -12.61 -1.47
N VAL A 27 5.69 -11.75 -0.72
CA VAL A 27 6.05 -11.44 0.65
C VAL A 27 5.85 -12.65 1.57
N ASN A 28 4.79 -13.44 1.37
CA ASN A 28 4.59 -14.66 2.15
C ASN A 28 5.69 -15.70 1.88
N GLN A 29 6.06 -15.94 0.62
CA GLN A 29 7.17 -16.83 0.27
C GLN A 29 8.50 -16.38 0.87
N THR A 30 8.78 -15.07 0.83
CA THR A 30 10.01 -14.54 1.43
C THR A 30 9.99 -14.69 2.96
N THR A 31 8.82 -14.59 3.57
CA THR A 31 8.66 -14.81 5.02
C THR A 31 8.86 -16.27 5.41
N GLU A 32 8.40 -17.22 4.58
CA GLU A 32 8.64 -18.65 4.78
C GLU A 32 10.14 -18.98 4.71
N ILE A 33 10.83 -18.52 3.66
CA ILE A 33 12.29 -18.73 3.50
C ILE A 33 13.05 -18.22 4.72
N VAL A 34 12.73 -17.00 5.16
CA VAL A 34 13.41 -16.39 6.33
C VAL A 34 13.09 -17.16 7.61
N ASN A 35 11.85 -17.63 7.81
CA ASN A 35 11.50 -18.44 8.99
C ASN A 35 12.25 -19.78 9.03
N ASP A 36 12.44 -20.42 7.88
CA ASP A 36 13.22 -21.66 7.78
C ASP A 36 14.70 -21.41 8.11
N GLU A 37 15.31 -20.35 7.56
CA GLU A 37 16.71 -19.97 7.86
C GLU A 37 16.93 -19.58 9.34
N ILE A 38 15.91 -19.04 10.00
CA ILE A 38 15.94 -18.77 11.46
C ILE A 38 15.86 -20.07 12.26
N SER A 39 14.99 -20.99 11.84
CA SER A 39 14.83 -22.30 12.50
C SER A 39 16.12 -23.11 12.42
N ASP A 40 16.82 -23.02 11.29
CA ASP A 40 18.11 -23.67 11.06
C ASP A 40 19.28 -22.94 11.77
N GLY A 41 19.01 -21.81 12.42
CA GLY A 41 19.99 -21.05 13.20
C GLY A 41 20.97 -20.24 12.36
N GLU A 42 20.75 -20.13 11.06
CA GLU A 42 21.61 -19.39 10.13
C GLU A 42 21.37 -17.87 10.18
N MET A 43 20.19 -17.44 10.64
CA MET A 43 19.83 -16.02 10.75
C MET A 43 19.79 -15.48 12.19
N SER A 44 20.38 -14.30 12.38
CA SER A 44 20.31 -13.53 13.64
C SER A 44 18.89 -13.00 13.89
N THR A 45 18.38 -13.15 15.11
CA THR A 45 17.11 -12.58 15.59
C THR A 45 16.94 -11.09 15.32
N THR A 46 18.04 -10.33 15.26
CA THR A 46 18.01 -8.90 14.89
C THR A 46 17.62 -8.71 13.43
N TYR A 47 18.13 -9.53 12.51
CA TYR A 47 17.79 -9.46 11.09
C TYR A 47 16.31 -9.75 10.88
N VAL A 48 15.78 -10.77 11.56
CA VAL A 48 14.35 -11.15 11.55
C VAL A 48 13.45 -10.00 11.93
N MET A 49 13.82 -9.26 12.99
CA MET A 49 13.04 -8.12 13.48
C MET A 49 12.92 -7.04 12.40
N TRP A 50 14.04 -6.66 11.78
CA TRP A 50 14.06 -5.66 10.72
C TRP A 50 13.35 -6.15 9.46
N PHE A 51 13.52 -7.42 9.10
CA PHE A 51 12.86 -8.04 7.97
C PHE A 51 11.33 -8.03 8.13
N ASN A 52 10.81 -8.48 9.28
CA ASN A 52 9.38 -8.45 9.58
C ASN A 52 8.81 -7.02 9.60
N LEU A 53 9.59 -6.05 10.09
CA LEU A 53 9.21 -4.64 10.06
C LEU A 53 9.08 -4.12 8.62
N ILE A 54 10.07 -4.37 7.77
CA ILE A 54 10.06 -3.98 6.34
C ILE A 54 8.90 -4.65 5.60
N VAL A 55 8.70 -5.95 5.83
CA VAL A 55 7.58 -6.72 5.27
C VAL A 55 6.24 -6.14 5.70
N GLY A 56 6.11 -5.76 6.98
CA GLY A 56 4.91 -5.09 7.51
C GLY A 56 4.63 -3.76 6.81
N PHE A 57 5.66 -2.93 6.62
CA PHE A 57 5.54 -1.68 5.87
C PHE A 57 5.18 -1.91 4.40
N ALA A 58 5.80 -2.90 3.75
CA ALA A 58 5.52 -3.24 2.36
C ALA A 58 4.06 -3.68 2.15
N LYS A 59 3.52 -4.50 3.07
CA LYS A 59 2.09 -4.88 3.08
C LYS A 59 1.17 -3.68 3.34
N ALA A 60 1.65 -2.65 4.03
CA ALA A 60 0.87 -1.44 4.33
C ALA A 60 0.91 -0.37 3.21
N ILE A 61 1.82 -0.48 2.22
CA ILE A 61 1.93 0.48 1.10
C ILE A 61 0.58 0.75 0.39
N PRO A 62 -0.25 -0.27 0.07
CA PRO A 62 -1.55 -0.02 -0.58
C PRO A 62 -2.48 0.86 0.26
N ILE A 63 -2.42 0.71 1.59
CA ILE A 63 -3.26 1.49 2.53
C ILE A 63 -2.78 2.95 2.57
N PHE A 64 -1.47 3.19 2.69
CA PHE A 64 -0.92 4.54 2.66
C PHE A 64 -1.22 5.26 1.34
N ALA A 65 -1.14 4.53 0.23
CA ALA A 65 -1.43 5.07 -1.08
C ALA A 65 -2.93 5.41 -1.23
N LEU A 66 -3.85 4.62 -0.67
CA LEU A 66 -5.28 4.96 -0.59
C LEU A 66 -5.52 6.25 0.20
N ILE A 67 -4.91 6.39 1.37
CA ILE A 67 -5.02 7.62 2.19
C ILE A 67 -4.53 8.84 1.40
N GLY A 68 -3.39 8.72 0.71
CA GLY A 68 -2.83 9.79 -0.11
C GLY A 68 -3.76 10.22 -1.25
N VAL A 69 -4.34 9.27 -1.97
CA VAL A 69 -5.28 9.56 -3.08
C VAL A 69 -6.58 10.16 -2.57
N THR A 70 -7.11 9.68 -1.44
CA THR A 70 -8.30 10.30 -0.81
C THR A 70 -8.00 11.73 -0.37
N GLY A 71 -6.84 11.98 0.25
CA GLY A 71 -6.41 13.34 0.62
C GLY A 71 -6.29 14.26 -0.60
N TRP A 72 -5.66 13.79 -1.67
CA TRP A 72 -5.56 14.55 -2.93
C TRP A 72 -6.94 14.84 -3.54
N ALA A 73 -7.84 13.85 -3.55
CA ALA A 73 -9.20 14.01 -4.06
C ALA A 73 -10.00 15.05 -3.24
N ILE A 74 -9.83 15.08 -1.92
CA ILE A 74 -10.46 16.09 -1.04
C ILE A 74 -9.92 17.49 -1.35
N VAL A 75 -8.59 17.66 -1.45
CA VAL A 75 -7.99 18.97 -1.78
C VAL A 75 -8.50 19.47 -3.13
N ARG A 76 -8.50 18.63 -4.15
CA ARG A 76 -9.07 18.94 -5.48
C ARG A 76 -10.55 19.33 -5.41
N ALA A 77 -11.33 18.65 -4.59
CA ALA A 77 -12.75 18.96 -4.40
C ALA A 77 -12.94 20.33 -3.73
N LEU A 78 -12.10 20.66 -2.74
CA LEU A 78 -12.12 21.96 -2.05
C LEU A 78 -11.68 23.11 -2.97
N GLU A 79 -10.60 22.93 -3.73
CA GLU A 79 -10.12 23.91 -4.73
C GLU A 79 -11.19 24.21 -5.77
N LYS A 80 -11.87 23.16 -6.24
CA LYS A 80 -12.95 23.31 -7.23
C LYS A 80 -14.15 24.06 -6.66
N ARG A 81 -14.57 23.74 -5.42
CA ARG A 81 -15.65 24.47 -4.75
C ARG A 81 -15.31 25.96 -4.58
N ASN A 82 -14.07 26.26 -4.20
CA ASN A 82 -13.60 27.65 -4.06
C ASN A 82 -13.55 28.39 -5.42
N SER A 83 -13.18 27.68 -6.49
CA SER A 83 -13.20 28.20 -7.87
C SER A 83 -14.60 28.47 -8.42
N GLU A 84 -15.62 27.74 -7.95
CA GLU A 84 -17.02 27.90 -8.39
C GLU A 84 -17.77 28.98 -7.61
N GLY A 85 -17.11 29.67 -6.66
CA GLY A 85 -17.62 30.88 -6.01
C GLY A 85 -18.73 30.65 -4.98
N VAL A 86 -18.75 29.49 -4.30
CA VAL A 86 -19.70 29.17 -3.21
C VAL A 86 -19.00 28.89 -1.87
#